data_AF-A0A956E9C2-F1
#
_entry.id   AF-A0A956E9C2-F1
#
_cell.length_a   1.000
_cell.length_b   1.000
_cell.length_c   1.000
_cell.angle_alpha   90.00
_cell.angle_beta   90.00
_cell.angle_gamma   90.00
#
_symmetry.space_group_name_H-M   'P 1'
#
loop_
_entity.id
_entity.type
_entity.pdbx_description
1 polymer ?
#
loop_
_entity_poly.entity_id
_entity_poly.type
_entity_poly.pdbx_seq_one_letter_code
_entity_poly.pdbx_strand_id
1 'polypeptide(L)'
;MSDTCNPTSLEEELAIARAALDGGDLRHSAHHLAAALVCAPAGLEVAQLVKRLFHTSRDPHGLIPEKMWTGDALLRARFFELSGAYDDALAWQLMAQGAARDQPVLHLEPWLDEERSRVVDQDRLGRELGKLLDNPIAVEQLWPLLEHLRAQGPLSVWLSFHVVRLLRARNRNEEALELASATHDREASYWSATSLASTLRTLGRLEEAVARFREAAELDPRDVAVHLDLGDILLDLGRPEDAEQAYSAALERDPESSWALASLAYARWKRGGDAHAAARVVELARAGNERAASLTAEVAPYDAGFRRPASSLVNSFASAGEDPIVQCAVSSLEAPSCVLAVQLEAGWRGQSPPLVRWGEIPEPDPRLPRGETTRRLWTYLDSSGELERHAMPALLPPTTDALELVSSIATGRYDLEQWWEAARRRADQLSARLADQLFACMLHPPPTPQDEYAWNWLFKVQIAASLLLAQTSASWDEARGHQALIDLLGGPVDWITSAGIIATCQLGRAVPRRLDEVSDLLRPLSVQPRYPAEWANIAEVMVEALGWLPELPLELAEWRAAIRAQLDE
;
A
#
# COMPACT_ATOMS: atom_id res chain seq x y z
N MET A 1 -15.66 31.39 -4.89
CA MET A 1 -15.57 32.21 -3.67
C MET A 1 -14.11 32.20 -3.30
N SER A 2 -13.35 33.19 -3.74
CA SER A 2 -11.89 33.16 -3.73
C SER A 2 -11.36 34.55 -4.05
N ASP A 3 -11.71 35.51 -3.20
CA ASP A 3 -11.16 36.86 -3.27
C ASP A 3 -9.76 36.83 -2.66
N THR A 4 -8.79 36.42 -3.48
CA THR A 4 -7.37 36.66 -3.19
C THR A 4 -7.19 38.17 -3.01
N CYS A 5 -6.68 38.62 -1.86
CA CYS A 5 -6.48 40.05 -1.54
C CYS A 5 -5.74 40.75 -2.69
N ASN A 6 -6.50 41.46 -3.53
CA ASN A 6 -6.00 42.07 -4.76
C ASN A 6 -5.65 43.52 -4.42
N PRO A 7 -4.38 43.95 -4.54
CA PRO A 7 -3.88 45.04 -3.72
C PRO A 7 -4.30 46.43 -4.20
N THR A 8 -5.49 46.87 -3.80
CA THR A 8 -5.52 48.06 -2.94
C THR A 8 -4.74 47.74 -1.67
N SER A 9 -3.83 48.61 -1.27
CA SER A 9 -3.07 48.43 -0.03
C SER A 9 -4.02 48.48 1.17
N LEU A 10 -3.63 47.80 2.25
CA LEU A 10 -4.36 47.86 3.52
C LEU A 10 -4.54 49.32 4.01
N GLU A 11 -3.56 50.19 3.72
CA GLU A 11 -3.60 51.62 4.00
C GLU A 11 -4.65 52.36 3.15
N GLU A 12 -4.81 52.01 1.87
CA GLU A 12 -5.87 52.57 1.01
C GLU A 12 -7.27 52.11 1.44
N GLU A 13 -7.45 50.82 1.74
CA GLU A 13 -8.73 50.30 2.26
C GLU A 13 -9.12 51.00 3.58
N LEU A 14 -8.17 51.15 4.51
CA LEU A 14 -8.39 51.87 5.77
C LEU A 14 -8.64 53.37 5.57
N ALA A 15 -7.96 54.01 4.61
CA ALA A 15 -8.17 55.41 4.28
C ALA A 15 -9.56 55.67 3.67
N ILE A 16 -10.02 54.82 2.74
CA ILE A 16 -11.35 54.92 2.13
C ILE A 16 -12.43 54.60 3.18
N ALA A 17 -12.26 53.51 3.96
CA ALA A 17 -13.15 53.16 5.06
C ALA A 17 -13.35 54.30 6.06
N ARG A 18 -12.26 54.98 6.42
CA ARG A 18 -12.24 56.13 7.32
C ARG A 18 -12.93 57.35 6.70
N ALA A 19 -12.60 57.70 5.46
CA ALA A 19 -13.21 58.84 4.76
C ALA A 19 -14.73 58.64 4.55
N ALA A 20 -15.16 57.42 4.22
CA ALA A 20 -16.58 57.07 4.13
C ALA A 20 -17.29 57.19 5.49
N LEU A 21 -16.66 56.73 6.58
CA LEU A 21 -17.19 56.84 7.95
C LEU A 21 -17.29 58.29 8.43
N ASP A 22 -16.28 59.12 8.13
CA ASP A 22 -16.28 60.56 8.41
C ASP A 22 -17.33 61.32 7.57
N GLY A 23 -17.58 60.88 6.34
CA GLY A 23 -18.64 61.38 5.47
C GLY A 23 -20.05 60.85 5.78
N GLY A 24 -20.18 59.86 6.67
CA GLY A 24 -21.45 59.25 7.07
C GLY A 24 -21.96 58.11 6.17
N ASP A 25 -21.22 57.67 5.15
CA ASP A 25 -21.56 56.50 4.35
C ASP A 25 -21.11 55.21 5.04
N LEU A 26 -21.97 54.75 5.95
CA LEU A 26 -21.69 53.58 6.79
C LEU A 26 -21.63 52.27 5.99
N ARG A 27 -22.28 52.18 4.81
CA ARG A 27 -22.26 50.96 3.97
C ARG A 27 -21.00 50.89 3.12
N HIS A 28 -20.58 52.00 2.55
CA HIS A 28 -19.30 52.10 1.85
C HIS A 28 -18.13 51.87 2.84
N SER A 29 -18.22 52.43 4.05
CA SER A 29 -17.24 52.14 5.12
C SER A 29 -17.22 50.65 5.52
N ALA A 30 -18.39 50.02 5.68
CA ALA A 30 -18.48 48.58 5.97
C ALA A 30 -17.79 47.71 4.91
N HIS A 31 -17.97 48.03 3.62
CA HIS A 31 -17.35 47.27 2.52
C HIS A 31 -15.81 47.29 2.58
N HIS A 32 -15.20 48.46 2.78
CA HIS A 32 -13.75 48.57 2.87
C HIS A 32 -13.18 48.00 4.19
N LEU A 33 -13.93 48.07 5.31
CA LEU A 33 -13.53 47.37 6.54
C LEU A 33 -13.66 45.84 6.43
N ALA A 34 -14.62 45.33 5.65
CA ALA A 34 -14.70 43.92 5.33
C ALA A 34 -13.48 43.46 4.52
N ALA A 35 -13.05 44.21 3.50
CA ALA A 35 -11.82 43.92 2.75
C ALA A 35 -10.56 43.99 3.64
N ALA A 36 -10.41 45.06 4.43
CA ALA A 36 -9.29 45.22 5.36
C ALA A 36 -9.20 44.10 6.41
N LEU A 37 -10.33 43.55 6.87
CA LEU A 37 -10.36 42.42 7.81
C LEU A 37 -9.83 41.11 7.21
N VAL A 38 -9.90 40.90 5.88
CA VAL A 38 -9.29 39.72 5.25
C VAL A 38 -7.77 39.81 5.27
N CYS A 39 -7.23 40.99 4.93
CA CYS A 39 -5.78 41.16 4.77
C CYS A 39 -5.07 41.54 6.10
N ALA A 40 -5.80 41.98 7.13
CA ALA A 40 -5.30 42.15 8.50
C ALA A 40 -6.38 41.90 9.59
N PRO A 41 -6.75 40.63 9.87
CA PRO A 41 -7.78 40.30 10.88
C PRO A 41 -7.50 40.84 12.28
N ALA A 42 -6.21 40.98 12.64
CA ALA A 42 -5.70 41.48 13.92
C ALA A 42 -5.32 42.97 13.91
N GLY A 43 -5.57 43.70 12.82
CA GLY A 43 -5.12 45.08 12.68
C GLY A 43 -5.75 46.01 13.73
N LEU A 44 -4.91 46.63 14.58
CA LEU A 44 -5.37 47.56 15.63
C LEU A 44 -6.21 48.72 15.06
N GLU A 45 -5.81 49.26 13.91
CA GLU A 45 -6.57 50.31 13.21
C GLU A 45 -7.90 49.79 12.64
N VAL A 46 -7.89 48.58 12.06
CA VAL A 46 -9.10 47.90 11.59
C VAL A 46 -10.10 47.75 12.74
N ALA A 47 -9.65 47.25 13.89
CA ALA A 47 -10.48 47.09 15.08
C ALA A 47 -11.03 48.43 15.63
N GLN A 48 -10.23 49.50 15.60
CA GLN A 48 -10.69 50.84 15.99
C GLN A 48 -11.77 51.39 15.05
N LEU A 49 -11.60 51.26 13.73
CA LEU A 49 -12.58 51.72 12.75
C LEU A 49 -13.85 50.87 12.76
N VAL A 50 -13.74 49.55 12.90
CA VAL A 50 -14.90 48.64 13.05
C VAL A 50 -15.70 48.96 14.31
N LYS A 51 -15.04 49.20 15.45
CA LYS A 51 -15.71 49.65 16.68
C LYS A 51 -16.38 51.02 16.52
N ARG A 52 -15.75 51.95 15.80
CA ARG A 52 -16.34 53.26 15.51
C ARG A 52 -17.55 53.14 14.59
N LEU A 53 -17.49 52.33 13.54
CA LEU A 53 -18.62 52.03 12.64
C LEU A 53 -19.79 51.41 13.41
N PHE A 54 -19.53 50.39 14.23
CA PHE A 54 -20.52 49.71 15.07
C PHE A 54 -21.29 50.68 15.98
N HIS A 55 -20.58 51.58 16.69
CA HIS A 55 -21.23 52.58 17.55
C HIS A 55 -21.87 53.77 16.78
N THR A 56 -21.56 53.94 15.50
CA THR A 56 -22.14 55.01 14.66
C THR A 56 -23.45 54.55 13.98
N SER A 57 -23.56 53.26 13.65
CA SER A 57 -24.80 52.72 13.08
C SER A 57 -25.87 52.46 14.14
N ARG A 58 -27.14 52.64 13.76
CA ARG A 58 -28.29 52.17 14.55
C ARG A 58 -28.64 50.71 14.29
N ASP A 59 -28.13 50.15 13.21
CA ASP A 59 -28.21 48.74 12.84
C ASP A 59 -26.88 48.37 12.17
N PRO A 60 -25.89 47.86 12.92
CA PRO A 60 -24.60 47.44 12.35
C PRO A 60 -24.76 46.23 11.41
N HIS A 61 -25.62 45.27 11.74
CA HIS A 61 -25.78 44.06 10.94
C HIS A 61 -26.47 44.33 9.60
N GLY A 62 -27.41 45.30 9.54
CA GLY A 62 -28.02 45.79 8.31
C GLY A 62 -27.11 46.63 7.41
N LEU A 63 -25.83 46.82 7.76
CA LEU A 63 -24.80 47.30 6.84
C LEU A 63 -24.25 46.18 5.93
N ILE A 64 -24.35 44.93 6.37
CA ILE A 64 -23.74 43.76 5.74
C ILE A 64 -24.69 43.21 4.65
N PRO A 65 -24.21 42.89 3.44
CA PRO A 65 -25.05 42.35 2.37
C PRO A 65 -25.58 40.94 2.68
N GLU A 66 -26.73 40.58 2.11
CA GLU A 66 -27.28 39.21 2.21
C GLU A 66 -26.37 38.18 1.55
N LYS A 67 -25.76 38.53 0.41
CA LYS A 67 -24.71 37.76 -0.23
C LYS A 67 -23.36 38.20 0.32
N MET A 68 -22.84 37.43 1.28
CA MET A 68 -21.60 37.70 2.01
C MET A 68 -20.37 37.05 1.34
N TRP A 69 -19.24 37.72 1.42
CA TRP A 69 -17.90 37.20 1.15
C TRP A 69 -17.13 36.99 2.48
N THR A 70 -15.87 36.54 2.43
CA THR A 70 -15.06 36.29 3.64
C THR A 70 -14.99 37.52 4.55
N GLY A 71 -14.71 38.70 3.98
CA GLY A 71 -14.62 39.95 4.73
C GLY A 71 -15.92 40.34 5.43
N ASP A 72 -17.07 40.10 4.78
CA ASP A 72 -18.38 40.35 5.37
C ASP A 72 -18.64 39.44 6.58
N ALA A 73 -18.21 38.18 6.51
CA ALA A 73 -18.30 37.23 7.63
C ALA A 73 -17.41 37.63 8.80
N LEU A 74 -16.18 38.09 8.54
CA LEU A 74 -15.29 38.64 9.57
C LEU A 74 -15.87 39.92 10.20
N LEU A 75 -16.41 40.83 9.41
CA LEU A 75 -17.07 42.05 9.92
C LEU A 75 -18.30 41.71 10.77
N ARG A 76 -19.08 40.71 10.34
CA ARG A 76 -20.23 40.20 11.10
C ARG A 76 -19.80 39.59 12.44
N ALA A 77 -18.71 38.82 12.45
CA ALA A 77 -18.11 38.31 13.68
C ALA A 77 -17.72 39.44 14.66
N ARG A 78 -17.08 40.51 14.15
CA ARG A 78 -16.72 41.67 14.99
C ARG A 78 -17.93 42.43 15.54
N PHE A 79 -19.03 42.54 14.79
CA PHE A 79 -20.26 43.15 15.31
C PHE A 79 -20.94 42.29 16.39
N PHE A 80 -20.91 40.95 16.27
CA PHE A 80 -21.34 40.07 17.36
C PHE A 80 -20.42 40.16 18.59
N GLU A 81 -19.10 40.23 18.39
CA GLU A 81 -18.12 40.40 19.47
C GLU A 81 -18.36 41.71 20.25
N LEU A 82 -18.56 42.83 19.54
CA LEU A 82 -18.88 44.14 20.13
C LEU A 82 -20.28 44.21 20.76
N SER A 83 -21.15 43.23 20.47
CA SER A 83 -22.47 43.06 21.10
C SER A 83 -22.45 42.11 22.31
N GLY A 84 -21.31 41.49 22.62
CA GLY A 84 -21.20 40.45 23.67
C GLY A 84 -21.71 39.06 23.25
N ALA A 85 -22.06 38.87 21.98
CA ALA A 85 -22.52 37.59 21.43
C ALA A 85 -21.33 36.74 20.98
N TYR A 86 -20.45 36.37 21.93
CA TYR A 86 -19.13 35.80 21.64
C TYR A 86 -19.14 34.45 20.93
N ASP A 87 -20.19 33.64 21.12
CA ASP A 87 -20.34 32.33 20.47
C ASP A 87 -20.74 32.46 18.98
N ASP A 88 -21.67 33.37 18.66
CA ASP A 88 -21.96 33.74 17.27
C ASP A 88 -20.76 34.40 16.60
N ALA A 89 -20.03 35.26 17.31
CA ALA A 89 -18.80 35.87 16.81
C ALA A 89 -17.76 34.80 16.43
N LEU A 90 -17.53 33.81 17.28
CA LEU A 90 -16.63 32.69 16.99
C LEU A 90 -17.11 31.88 15.78
N ALA A 91 -18.40 31.52 15.72
CA ALA A 91 -18.96 30.76 14.62
C ALA A 91 -18.84 31.49 13.25
N TRP A 92 -18.99 32.81 13.22
CA TRP A 92 -18.78 33.60 12.00
C TRP A 92 -17.29 33.69 11.59
N GLN A 93 -16.34 33.69 12.54
CA GLN A 93 -14.91 33.54 12.21
C GLN A 93 -14.61 32.16 11.60
N LEU A 94 -15.11 31.08 12.20
CA LEU A 94 -14.90 29.71 11.71
C LEU A 94 -15.48 29.52 10.30
N MET A 95 -16.66 30.08 10.03
CA MET A 95 -17.26 30.10 8.70
C MET A 95 -16.41 30.89 7.69
N ALA A 96 -15.87 32.05 8.07
CA ALA A 96 -14.97 32.83 7.22
C ALA A 96 -13.69 32.05 6.87
N GLN A 97 -13.10 31.33 7.84
CA GLN A 97 -11.92 30.49 7.62
C GLN A 97 -12.21 29.26 6.74
N GLY A 98 -13.42 28.71 6.81
CA GLY A 98 -13.87 27.67 5.88
C GLY A 98 -13.99 28.16 4.44
N ALA A 99 -14.41 29.41 4.24
CA ALA A 99 -14.47 30.03 2.92
C ALA A 99 -13.07 30.43 2.39
N ALA A 100 -12.19 30.97 3.24
CA ALA A 100 -10.83 31.38 2.89
C ALA A 100 -9.81 30.28 3.22
N ARG A 101 -9.93 29.10 2.58
CA ARG A 101 -9.10 27.93 2.91
C ARG A 101 -7.60 28.21 2.98
N ASP A 102 -7.10 29.03 2.07
CA ASP A 102 -5.66 29.25 1.85
C ASP A 102 -5.08 30.48 2.58
N GLN A 103 -5.86 31.14 3.45
CA GLN A 103 -5.45 32.36 4.17
C GLN A 103 -5.77 32.26 5.67
N PRO A 104 -4.87 32.71 6.57
CA PRO A 104 -5.14 32.74 8.00
C PRO A 104 -6.00 33.97 8.36
N VAL A 105 -7.31 33.76 8.50
CA VAL A 105 -8.29 34.83 8.73
C VAL A 105 -8.92 34.82 10.12
N LEU A 106 -8.51 33.89 11.00
CA LEU A 106 -9.04 33.81 12.37
C LEU A 106 -8.35 34.83 13.29
N HIS A 107 -9.08 35.27 14.32
CA HIS A 107 -8.60 36.19 15.33
C HIS A 107 -9.02 35.70 16.72
N LEU A 108 -8.27 34.72 17.24
CA LEU A 108 -8.63 33.97 18.44
C LEU A 108 -7.91 34.41 19.71
N GLU A 109 -6.93 35.32 19.64
CA GLU A 109 -6.26 35.88 20.83
C GLU A 109 -7.24 36.36 21.92
N PRO A 110 -8.37 37.04 21.61
CA PRO A 110 -9.35 37.41 22.64
C PRO A 110 -10.01 36.20 23.32
N TRP A 111 -10.20 35.08 22.61
CA TRP A 111 -10.81 33.87 23.18
C TRP A 111 -9.86 33.10 24.13
N LEU A 112 -8.63 33.59 24.32
CA LEU A 112 -7.69 33.12 25.33
C LEU A 112 -7.85 33.83 26.69
N ASP A 113 -8.75 34.82 26.81
CA ASP A 113 -9.14 35.35 28.13
C ASP A 113 -10.20 34.46 28.81
N GLU A 114 -10.29 34.54 30.14
CA GLU A 114 -11.19 33.68 30.94
C GLU A 114 -12.68 34.08 30.80
N GLU A 115 -12.99 35.29 30.34
CA GLU A 115 -14.38 35.76 30.21
C GLU A 115 -15.05 35.18 28.96
N ARG A 116 -14.37 35.26 27.80
CA ARG A 116 -14.86 34.77 26.51
C ARG A 116 -14.81 33.24 26.39
N SER A 117 -13.74 32.61 26.88
CA SER A 117 -13.56 31.14 26.80
C SER A 117 -14.66 30.37 27.55
N ARG A 118 -15.07 30.85 28.73
CA ARG A 118 -16.16 30.26 29.55
C ARG A 118 -17.54 30.23 28.89
N VAL A 119 -17.76 30.99 27.82
CA VAL A 119 -19.07 31.11 27.13
C VAL A 119 -19.07 30.56 25.69
N VAL A 120 -18.04 29.81 25.31
CA VAL A 120 -17.98 29.07 24.04
C VAL A 120 -18.89 27.83 24.11
N ASP A 121 -19.82 27.65 23.17
CA ASP A 121 -20.50 26.36 22.97
C ASP A 121 -19.47 25.38 22.37
N GLN A 122 -18.98 24.47 23.22
CA GLN A 122 -17.97 23.49 22.83
C GLN A 122 -18.50 22.50 21.77
N ASP A 123 -19.79 22.19 21.74
CA ASP A 123 -20.36 21.31 20.73
C ASP A 123 -20.55 22.07 19.40
N ARG A 124 -20.85 23.38 19.43
CA ARG A 124 -20.82 24.25 18.24
C ARG A 124 -19.40 24.36 17.69
N LEU A 125 -18.42 24.64 18.55
CA LEU A 125 -17.00 24.66 18.18
C LEU A 125 -16.58 23.31 17.59
N GLY A 126 -16.98 22.18 18.18
CA GLY A 126 -16.73 20.84 17.65
C GLY A 126 -17.35 20.66 16.25
N ARG A 127 -18.63 21.00 16.06
CA ARG A 127 -19.33 20.90 14.76
C ARG A 127 -18.68 21.75 13.66
N GLU A 128 -18.13 22.92 13.99
CA GLU A 128 -17.42 23.75 13.01
C GLU A 128 -15.96 23.29 12.80
N LEU A 129 -15.24 22.89 13.86
CA LEU A 129 -13.91 22.29 13.78
C LEU A 129 -13.90 21.03 12.89
N GLY A 130 -14.91 20.17 13.01
CA GLY A 130 -15.06 18.96 12.17
C GLY A 130 -15.03 19.25 10.67
N LYS A 131 -15.52 20.42 10.23
CA LYS A 131 -15.50 20.87 8.82
C LYS A 131 -14.13 21.45 8.39
N LEU A 132 -13.26 21.75 9.36
CA LEU A 132 -11.98 22.42 9.17
C LEU A 132 -10.77 21.49 9.40
N LEU A 133 -10.98 20.24 9.83
CA LEU A 133 -9.90 19.28 10.13
C LEU A 133 -8.94 19.04 8.95
N ASP A 134 -9.44 19.11 7.73
CA ASP A 134 -8.66 18.92 6.50
C ASP A 134 -8.16 20.27 5.92
N ASN A 135 -8.09 21.31 6.76
CA ASN A 135 -7.40 22.57 6.50
C ASN A 135 -6.31 22.81 7.58
N PRO A 136 -5.02 22.61 7.26
CA PRO A 136 -3.95 22.80 8.24
C PRO A 136 -3.83 24.25 8.72
N ILE A 137 -4.12 25.24 7.86
CA ILE A 137 -4.07 26.67 8.24
C ILE A 137 -5.13 26.97 9.30
N ALA A 138 -6.33 26.40 9.17
CA ALA A 138 -7.38 26.54 10.18
C ALA A 138 -7.03 25.81 11.49
N VAL A 139 -6.52 24.57 11.38
CA VAL A 139 -6.15 23.72 12.52
C VAL A 139 -5.03 24.35 13.37
N GLU A 140 -3.97 24.90 12.77
CA GLU A 140 -2.89 25.55 13.54
C GLU A 140 -3.35 26.85 14.21
N GLN A 141 -4.19 27.66 13.56
CA GLN A 141 -4.77 28.86 14.20
C GLN A 141 -5.68 28.51 15.38
N LEU A 142 -6.43 27.40 15.30
CA LEU A 142 -7.33 26.95 16.36
C LEU A 142 -6.59 26.30 17.54
N TRP A 143 -5.36 25.83 17.33
CA TRP A 143 -4.63 25.06 18.34
C TRP A 143 -4.49 25.76 19.72
N PRO A 144 -4.14 27.06 19.81
CA PRO A 144 -4.03 27.74 21.10
C PRO A 144 -5.36 27.82 21.87
N LEU A 145 -6.49 27.95 21.17
CA LEU A 145 -7.82 27.97 21.79
C LEU A 145 -8.22 26.58 22.29
N LEU A 146 -7.91 25.53 21.54
CA LEU A 146 -8.17 24.15 21.94
C LEU A 146 -7.33 23.74 23.16
N GLU A 147 -6.06 24.15 23.21
CA GLU A 147 -5.21 23.97 24.39
C GLU A 147 -5.72 24.76 25.61
N HIS A 148 -6.14 26.01 25.42
CA HIS A 148 -6.68 26.86 26.48
C HIS A 148 -7.96 26.28 27.09
N LEU A 149 -8.93 25.86 26.25
CA LEU A 149 -10.16 25.21 26.72
C LEU A 149 -9.86 23.90 27.45
N ARG A 150 -8.90 23.10 26.96
CA ARG A 150 -8.45 21.84 27.61
C ARG A 150 -7.76 22.09 28.96
N ALA A 151 -7.05 23.21 29.11
CA ALA A 151 -6.41 23.60 30.37
C ALA A 151 -7.41 24.15 31.41
N GLN A 152 -8.55 24.69 30.97
CA GLN A 152 -9.60 25.21 31.86
C GLN A 152 -10.50 24.12 32.46
N GLY A 153 -10.70 22.99 31.79
CA GLY A 153 -11.58 21.93 32.28
C GLY A 153 -11.85 20.79 31.29
N PRO A 154 -12.75 19.86 31.65
CA PRO A 154 -13.11 18.75 30.79
C PRO A 154 -13.82 19.26 29.52
N LEU A 155 -13.40 18.76 28.37
CA LEU A 155 -14.05 19.04 27.09
C LEU A 155 -15.35 18.24 26.95
N SER A 156 -16.30 18.76 26.16
CA SER A 156 -17.46 17.99 25.67
C SER A 156 -16.98 16.79 24.85
N VAL A 157 -17.79 15.73 24.75
CA VAL A 157 -17.40 14.51 24.02
C VAL A 157 -17.10 14.83 22.55
N TRP A 158 -17.91 15.67 21.91
CA TRP A 158 -17.78 15.98 20.50
C TRP A 158 -16.55 16.84 20.20
N LEU A 159 -16.23 17.83 21.04
CA LEU A 159 -14.99 18.59 20.92
C LEU A 159 -13.77 17.73 21.23
N SER A 160 -13.86 16.88 22.26
CA SER A 160 -12.81 15.95 22.66
C SER A 160 -12.44 14.97 21.54
N PHE A 161 -13.42 14.36 20.85
CA PHE A 161 -13.20 13.47 19.70
C PHE A 161 -12.31 14.12 18.61
N HIS A 162 -12.54 15.40 18.29
CA HIS A 162 -11.71 16.13 17.35
C HIS A 162 -10.32 16.50 17.93
N VAL A 163 -10.24 16.94 19.19
CA VAL A 163 -8.95 17.26 19.84
C VAL A 163 -8.06 16.02 19.98
N VAL A 164 -8.62 14.84 20.30
CA VAL A 164 -7.91 13.55 20.33
C VAL A 164 -7.34 13.19 18.95
N ARG A 165 -8.11 13.35 17.86
CA ARG A 165 -7.60 13.20 16.48
C ARG A 165 -6.43 14.14 16.20
N LEU A 166 -6.50 15.40 16.66
CA LEU A 166 -5.45 16.40 16.44
C LEU A 166 -4.20 16.23 17.32
N LEU A 167 -4.34 15.66 18.53
CA LEU A 167 -3.21 15.26 19.38
C LEU A 167 -2.45 14.08 18.78
N ARG A 168 -3.16 13.05 18.30
CA ARG A 168 -2.57 11.91 17.56
C ARG A 168 -1.86 12.36 16.29
N ALA A 169 -2.46 13.27 15.52
CA ALA A 169 -1.82 13.85 14.33
C ALA A 169 -0.54 14.66 14.64
N ARG A 170 -0.39 15.16 15.87
CA ARG A 170 0.82 15.81 16.39
C ARG A 170 1.77 14.85 17.13
N ASN A 171 1.51 13.53 17.07
CA ASN A 171 2.23 12.47 17.79
C ASN A 171 2.28 12.67 19.32
N ARG A 172 1.26 13.31 19.90
CA ARG A 172 1.08 13.51 21.36
C ARG A 172 0.11 12.46 21.88
N ASN A 173 0.51 11.20 21.74
CA ASN A 173 -0.40 10.04 21.85
C ASN A 173 -0.79 9.72 23.29
N GLU A 174 0.10 10.01 24.25
CA GLU A 174 -0.12 9.88 25.69
C GLU A 174 -1.18 10.88 26.16
N GLU A 175 -1.06 12.15 25.77
CA GLU A 175 -2.07 13.19 26.05
C GLU A 175 -3.40 12.92 25.35
N ALA A 176 -3.36 12.33 24.15
CA ALA A 176 -4.56 11.88 23.46
C ALA A 176 -5.25 10.75 24.24
N LEU A 177 -4.49 9.83 24.84
CA LEU A 177 -5.00 8.72 25.63
C LEU A 177 -5.60 9.23 26.95
N GLU A 178 -4.91 10.12 27.66
CA GLU A 178 -5.42 10.75 28.89
C GLU A 178 -6.75 11.46 28.63
N LEU A 179 -6.81 12.31 27.58
CA LEU A 179 -8.04 13.02 27.21
C LEU A 179 -9.17 12.07 26.78
N ALA A 180 -8.87 11.07 25.94
CA ALA A 180 -9.86 10.10 25.47
C ALA A 180 -10.42 9.26 26.62
N SER A 181 -9.54 8.79 27.53
CA SER A 181 -9.93 8.00 28.70
C SER A 181 -10.80 8.83 29.65
N ALA A 182 -10.33 10.01 30.05
CA ALA A 182 -11.09 10.89 30.95
C ALA A 182 -12.43 11.39 30.34
N THR A 183 -12.52 11.49 29.01
CA THR A 183 -13.80 11.77 28.32
C THR A 183 -14.75 10.59 28.39
N HIS A 184 -14.23 9.37 28.19
CA HIS A 184 -15.00 8.12 28.19
C HIS A 184 -15.47 7.73 29.58
N ASP A 185 -14.59 7.81 30.59
CA ASP A 185 -14.93 7.58 32.01
C ASP A 185 -16.00 8.55 32.52
N ARG A 186 -16.04 9.77 31.96
CA ARG A 186 -17.05 10.80 32.27
C ARG A 186 -18.37 10.57 31.54
N GLU A 187 -18.33 10.10 30.29
CA GLU A 187 -19.50 10.01 29.40
C GLU A 187 -19.31 8.95 28.31
N ALA A 188 -19.43 7.68 28.70
CA ALA A 188 -19.38 6.54 27.80
C ALA A 188 -20.44 6.67 26.69
N SER A 189 -19.97 6.63 25.44
CA SER A 189 -20.71 7.10 24.27
C SER A 189 -19.97 6.70 23.00
N TYR A 190 -20.67 6.64 21.86
CA TYR A 190 -20.10 6.24 20.57
C TYR A 190 -18.79 7.00 20.23
N TRP A 191 -18.81 8.32 20.37
CA TRP A 191 -17.67 9.20 20.07
C TRP A 191 -16.52 9.09 21.08
N SER A 192 -16.80 8.82 22.37
CA SER A 192 -15.73 8.61 23.35
C SER A 192 -15.07 7.23 23.19
N ALA A 193 -15.87 6.19 22.93
CA ALA A 193 -15.38 4.84 22.67
C ALA A 193 -14.49 4.79 21.42
N THR A 194 -14.94 5.37 20.29
CA THR A 194 -14.13 5.47 19.06
C THR A 194 -12.87 6.32 19.23
N SER A 195 -12.92 7.42 19.99
CA SER A 195 -11.74 8.23 20.34
C SER A 195 -10.67 7.39 21.06
N LEU A 196 -11.09 6.68 22.10
CA LEU A 196 -10.22 5.87 22.94
C LEU A 196 -9.68 4.66 22.16
N ALA A 197 -10.53 3.95 21.41
CA ALA A 197 -10.15 2.83 20.56
C ALA A 197 -9.10 3.21 19.51
N SER A 198 -9.32 4.32 18.80
CA SER A 198 -8.39 4.85 17.80
C SER A 198 -7.04 5.24 18.40
N THR A 199 -7.03 5.71 19.64
CA THR A 199 -5.81 6.12 20.35
C THR A 199 -5.03 4.93 20.86
N LEU A 200 -5.71 3.93 21.42
CA LEU A 200 -5.14 2.64 21.80
C LEU A 200 -4.52 1.91 20.59
N ARG A 201 -5.16 1.97 19.41
CA ARG A 201 -4.59 1.46 18.15
C ARG A 201 -3.28 2.17 17.79
N THR A 202 -3.23 3.51 17.85
CA THR A 202 -2.01 4.29 17.60
C THR A 202 -0.89 3.97 18.59
N LEU A 203 -1.22 3.59 19.83
CA LEU A 203 -0.26 3.17 20.86
C LEU A 203 0.08 1.66 20.81
N GLY A 204 -0.40 0.91 19.80
CA GLY A 204 -0.17 -0.54 19.69
C GLY A 204 -0.88 -1.39 20.75
N ARG A 205 -1.82 -0.81 21.52
CA ARG A 205 -2.60 -1.49 22.58
C ARG A 205 -3.85 -2.14 21.96
N LEU A 206 -3.61 -3.09 21.06
CA LEU A 206 -4.60 -3.57 20.10
C LEU A 206 -5.78 -4.32 20.74
N GLU A 207 -5.57 -5.15 21.76
CA GLU A 207 -6.65 -5.85 22.46
C GLU A 207 -7.60 -4.89 23.20
N GLU A 208 -7.05 -3.82 23.76
CA GLU A 208 -7.84 -2.77 24.41
C GLU A 208 -8.59 -1.92 23.37
N ALA A 209 -7.96 -1.66 22.22
CA ALA A 209 -8.64 -1.03 21.08
C ALA A 209 -9.81 -1.88 20.56
N VAL A 210 -9.64 -3.20 20.42
CA VAL A 210 -10.71 -4.14 20.05
C VAL A 210 -11.88 -4.07 21.04
N ALA A 211 -11.61 -4.00 22.34
CA ALA A 211 -12.66 -3.88 23.34
C ALA A 211 -13.47 -2.58 23.20
N ARG A 212 -12.82 -1.45 22.91
CA ARG A 212 -13.48 -0.15 22.71
C ARG A 212 -14.16 -0.01 21.33
N PHE A 213 -13.63 -0.64 20.28
CA PHE A 213 -14.29 -0.68 18.97
C PHE A 213 -15.52 -1.61 18.97
N ARG A 214 -15.51 -2.72 19.72
CA ARG A 214 -16.73 -3.53 19.94
C ARG A 214 -17.81 -2.75 20.68
N GLU A 215 -17.44 -2.02 21.72
CA GLU A 215 -18.36 -1.13 22.44
C GLU A 215 -18.92 -0.02 21.52
N ALA A 216 -18.09 0.58 20.66
CA ALA A 216 -18.57 1.52 19.64
C ALA A 216 -19.56 0.87 18.66
N ALA A 217 -19.31 -0.38 18.23
CA ALA A 217 -20.21 -1.14 17.35
C ALA A 217 -21.51 -1.60 18.04
N GLU A 218 -21.55 -1.68 19.36
CA GLU A 218 -22.79 -1.89 20.13
C GLU A 218 -23.59 -0.59 20.28
N LEU A 219 -22.91 0.56 20.36
CA LEU A 219 -23.50 1.90 20.55
C LEU A 219 -24.04 2.53 19.26
N ASP A 220 -23.33 2.44 18.14
CA ASP A 220 -23.92 2.60 16.80
C ASP A 220 -23.60 1.38 15.93
N PRO A 221 -24.52 0.39 15.87
CA PRO A 221 -24.35 -0.77 15.01
C PRO A 221 -24.29 -0.47 13.52
N ARG A 222 -24.57 0.75 13.05
CA ARG A 222 -24.66 1.09 11.62
C ARG A 222 -23.39 1.69 11.03
N ASP A 223 -22.46 2.19 11.83
CA ASP A 223 -21.24 2.80 11.30
C ASP A 223 -20.30 1.74 10.71
N VAL A 224 -20.20 1.73 9.38
CA VAL A 224 -19.38 0.81 8.60
C VAL A 224 -17.89 0.95 8.95
N ALA A 225 -17.42 2.16 9.28
CA ALA A 225 -16.01 2.42 9.56
C ALA A 225 -15.53 1.70 10.83
N VAL A 226 -16.41 1.56 11.83
CA VAL A 226 -16.09 0.84 13.08
C VAL A 226 -15.90 -0.65 12.83
N HIS A 227 -16.75 -1.25 12.00
CA HIS A 227 -16.61 -2.67 11.62
C HIS A 227 -15.36 -2.90 10.77
N LEU A 228 -14.96 -1.93 9.94
CA LEU A 228 -13.71 -1.96 9.18
C LEU A 228 -12.48 -1.83 10.09
N ASP A 229 -12.43 -0.83 10.98
CA ASP A 229 -11.32 -0.63 11.91
C ASP A 229 -11.17 -1.81 12.89
N LEU A 230 -12.28 -2.36 13.38
CA LEU A 230 -12.30 -3.57 14.18
C LEU A 230 -11.74 -4.77 13.40
N GLY A 231 -12.16 -4.96 12.15
CA GLY A 231 -11.64 -6.01 11.28
C GLY A 231 -10.14 -5.89 11.01
N ASP A 232 -9.67 -4.68 10.69
CA ASP A 232 -8.24 -4.41 10.44
C ASP A 232 -7.40 -4.72 11.70
N ILE A 233 -7.81 -4.28 12.90
CA ILE A 233 -7.08 -4.60 14.14
C ILE A 233 -7.11 -6.10 14.45
N LEU A 234 -8.19 -6.80 14.12
CA LEU A 234 -8.26 -8.25 14.30
C LEU A 234 -7.33 -9.00 13.33
N LEU A 235 -7.04 -8.46 12.15
CA LEU A 235 -5.95 -8.96 11.29
C LEU A 235 -4.57 -8.63 11.88
N ASP A 236 -4.36 -7.40 12.37
CA ASP A 236 -3.11 -6.99 13.04
C ASP A 236 -2.79 -7.90 14.26
N LEU A 237 -3.83 -8.43 14.93
CA LEU A 237 -3.76 -9.40 16.03
C LEU A 237 -3.71 -10.88 15.60
N GLY A 238 -3.68 -11.19 14.29
CA GLY A 238 -3.65 -12.57 13.79
C GLY A 238 -4.93 -13.37 14.04
N ARG A 239 -6.11 -12.72 14.06
CA ARG A 239 -7.44 -13.31 14.32
C ARG A 239 -8.37 -13.21 13.10
N PRO A 240 -8.04 -13.87 11.97
CA PRO A 240 -8.78 -13.71 10.72
C PRO A 240 -10.23 -14.21 10.78
N GLU A 241 -10.57 -15.15 11.68
CA GLU A 241 -11.96 -15.56 12.00
C GLU A 241 -12.82 -14.40 12.48
N ASP A 242 -12.29 -13.59 13.40
CA ASP A 242 -13.01 -12.46 13.98
C ASP A 242 -13.04 -11.28 13.00
N ALA A 243 -11.97 -11.10 12.21
CA ALA A 243 -11.93 -10.12 11.13
C ALA A 243 -12.94 -10.45 10.02
N GLU A 244 -13.07 -11.72 9.62
CA GLU A 244 -14.10 -12.17 8.66
C GLU A 244 -15.52 -11.83 9.14
N GLN A 245 -15.80 -11.96 10.44
CA GLN A 245 -17.08 -11.54 11.03
C GLN A 245 -17.26 -10.01 10.98
N ALA A 246 -16.24 -9.23 11.34
CA ALA A 246 -16.29 -7.78 11.33
C ALA A 246 -16.50 -7.20 9.91
N TYR A 247 -15.75 -7.67 8.91
CA TYR A 247 -15.96 -7.24 7.52
C TYR A 247 -17.29 -7.75 6.94
N SER A 248 -17.79 -8.91 7.38
CA SER A 248 -19.14 -9.37 7.00
C SER A 248 -20.21 -8.43 7.56
N ALA A 249 -20.08 -7.98 8.82
CA ALA A 249 -20.97 -6.97 9.40
C ALA A 249 -20.88 -5.63 8.63
N ALA A 250 -19.69 -5.17 8.24
CA ALA A 250 -19.54 -4.00 7.38
C ALA A 250 -20.34 -4.15 6.07
N LEU A 251 -20.26 -5.31 5.41
CA LEU A 251 -20.94 -5.60 4.13
C LEU A 251 -22.46 -5.83 4.25
N GLU A 252 -22.98 -6.23 5.40
CA GLU A 252 -24.43 -6.23 5.67
C GLU A 252 -25.02 -4.80 5.65
N ARG A 253 -24.20 -3.77 5.85
CA ARG A 253 -24.59 -2.37 6.03
C ARG A 253 -24.27 -1.53 4.78
N ASP A 254 -23.09 -1.74 4.20
CA ASP A 254 -22.69 -1.25 2.88
C ASP A 254 -22.17 -2.41 2.02
N PRO A 255 -23.04 -3.07 1.22
CA PRO A 255 -22.67 -4.18 0.35
C PRO A 255 -21.69 -3.81 -0.78
N GLU A 256 -21.53 -2.51 -1.09
CA GLU A 256 -20.63 -2.04 -2.15
C GLU A 256 -19.29 -1.51 -1.58
N SER A 257 -19.09 -1.60 -0.27
CA SER A 257 -17.88 -1.16 0.43
C SER A 257 -16.61 -1.81 -0.13
N SER A 258 -15.85 -1.06 -0.93
CA SER A 258 -14.65 -1.56 -1.60
C SER A 258 -13.59 -2.06 -0.62
N TRP A 259 -13.41 -1.36 0.50
CA TRP A 259 -12.49 -1.76 1.56
C TRP A 259 -12.93 -3.08 2.24
N ALA A 260 -14.22 -3.22 2.55
CA ALA A 260 -14.74 -4.42 3.19
C ALA A 260 -14.72 -5.64 2.26
N LEU A 261 -15.09 -5.48 0.97
CA LEU A 261 -15.01 -6.54 -0.04
C LEU A 261 -13.59 -7.10 -0.20
N ALA A 262 -12.60 -6.21 -0.25
CA ALA A 262 -11.19 -6.60 -0.37
C ALA A 262 -10.67 -7.25 0.93
N SER A 263 -11.00 -6.67 2.08
CA SER A 263 -10.45 -7.09 3.37
C SER A 263 -11.13 -8.36 3.90
N LEU A 264 -12.40 -8.62 3.56
CA LEU A 264 -13.07 -9.92 3.76
C LEU A 264 -12.39 -11.04 2.96
N ALA A 265 -12.07 -10.80 1.68
CA ALA A 265 -11.36 -11.78 0.85
C ALA A 265 -9.96 -12.05 1.40
N TYR A 266 -9.24 -11.01 1.83
CA TYR A 266 -7.95 -11.15 2.50
C TYR A 266 -8.05 -11.91 3.84
N ALA A 267 -9.06 -11.64 4.69
CA ALA A 267 -9.27 -12.35 5.95
C ALA A 267 -9.52 -13.85 5.72
N ARG A 268 -10.35 -14.21 4.73
CA ARG A 268 -10.56 -15.60 4.32
C ARG A 268 -9.29 -16.30 3.86
N TRP A 269 -8.46 -15.59 3.08
CA TRP A 269 -7.16 -16.09 2.67
C TRP A 269 -6.22 -16.27 3.88
N LYS A 270 -6.10 -15.27 4.78
CA LYS A 270 -5.30 -15.36 6.01
C LYS A 270 -5.74 -16.51 6.92
N ARG A 271 -7.03 -16.85 6.94
CA ARG A 271 -7.60 -17.91 7.79
C ARG A 271 -7.22 -19.34 7.37
N GLY A 272 -6.99 -19.60 6.08
CA GLY A 272 -6.79 -20.98 5.60
C GLY A 272 -6.01 -21.13 4.29
N GLY A 273 -5.43 -20.06 3.76
CA GLY A 273 -4.74 -20.05 2.47
C GLY A 273 -5.64 -20.43 1.29
N ASP A 274 -6.92 -20.07 1.38
CA ASP A 274 -7.95 -20.32 0.37
C ASP A 274 -7.60 -19.63 -0.96
N ALA A 275 -7.47 -20.42 -2.02
CA ALA A 275 -7.15 -19.96 -3.35
C ALA A 275 -8.28 -19.15 -4.01
N HIS A 276 -9.54 -19.42 -3.67
CA HIS A 276 -10.67 -18.66 -4.19
C HIS A 276 -10.72 -17.26 -3.55
N ALA A 277 -10.51 -17.18 -2.23
CA ALA A 277 -10.30 -15.92 -1.54
C ALA A 277 -9.09 -15.14 -2.08
N ALA A 278 -7.96 -15.81 -2.36
CA ALA A 278 -6.80 -15.18 -2.98
C ALA A 278 -7.11 -14.60 -4.37
N ALA A 279 -7.73 -15.40 -5.24
CA ALA A 279 -8.14 -14.98 -6.58
C ALA A 279 -9.12 -13.81 -6.53
N ARG A 280 -10.00 -13.73 -5.52
CA ARG A 280 -10.93 -12.61 -5.34
C ARG A 280 -10.22 -11.31 -4.96
N VAL A 281 -9.13 -11.34 -4.19
CA VAL A 281 -8.29 -10.14 -3.97
C VAL A 281 -7.66 -9.69 -5.29
N VAL A 282 -7.10 -10.61 -6.09
CA VAL A 282 -6.51 -10.28 -7.40
C VAL A 282 -7.55 -9.71 -8.37
N GLU A 283 -8.75 -10.29 -8.41
CA GLU A 283 -9.86 -9.82 -9.24
C GLU A 283 -10.28 -8.39 -8.87
N LEU A 284 -10.47 -8.11 -7.57
CA LEU A 284 -10.80 -6.77 -7.08
C LEU A 284 -9.68 -5.77 -7.39
N ALA A 285 -8.41 -6.16 -7.25
CA ALA A 285 -7.27 -5.32 -7.60
C ALA A 285 -7.22 -5.00 -9.11
N ARG A 286 -7.44 -6.01 -9.97
CA ARG A 286 -7.57 -5.83 -11.43
C ARG A 286 -8.80 -4.97 -11.80
N ALA A 287 -9.85 -4.96 -10.99
CA ALA A 287 -11.01 -4.07 -11.13
C ALA A 287 -10.80 -2.64 -10.57
N GLY A 288 -9.60 -2.30 -10.07
CA GLY A 288 -9.26 -0.96 -9.59
C GLY A 288 -9.47 -0.71 -8.09
N ASN A 289 -9.69 -1.75 -7.28
CA ASN A 289 -9.83 -1.62 -5.83
C ASN A 289 -8.45 -1.40 -5.16
N GLU A 290 -8.22 -0.21 -4.60
CA GLU A 290 -6.96 0.20 -3.97
C GLU A 290 -6.58 -0.66 -2.75
N ARG A 291 -7.56 -1.02 -1.91
CA ARG A 291 -7.33 -1.91 -0.76
C ARG A 291 -6.89 -3.30 -1.23
N ALA A 292 -7.56 -3.87 -2.24
CA ALA A 292 -7.15 -5.14 -2.81
C ALA A 292 -5.75 -5.07 -3.47
N ALA A 293 -5.45 -3.96 -4.16
CA ALA A 293 -4.16 -3.75 -4.80
C ALA A 293 -2.99 -3.68 -3.80
N SER A 294 -3.20 -3.09 -2.61
CA SER A 294 -2.18 -3.09 -1.54
C SER A 294 -1.94 -4.47 -0.92
N LEU A 295 -2.97 -5.33 -0.88
CA LEU A 295 -2.91 -6.68 -0.31
C LEU A 295 -2.40 -7.75 -1.30
N THR A 296 -2.53 -7.51 -2.62
CA THR A 296 -2.19 -8.47 -3.69
C THR A 296 -0.75 -9.01 -3.62
N ALA A 297 0.21 -8.18 -3.22
CA ALA A 297 1.63 -8.55 -3.14
C ALA A 297 1.97 -9.53 -2.01
N GLU A 298 1.05 -9.73 -1.06
CA GLU A 298 1.15 -10.75 -0.01
C GLU A 298 0.31 -11.98 -0.36
N VAL A 299 -0.87 -11.76 -0.96
CA VAL A 299 -1.89 -12.78 -1.21
C VAL A 299 -1.60 -13.69 -2.41
N ALA A 300 -1.08 -13.12 -3.51
CA ALA A 300 -1.03 -13.82 -4.79
C ALA A 300 0.01 -13.22 -5.76
N PRO A 301 1.30 -13.43 -5.48
CA PRO A 301 2.68 -12.96 -6.64
C PRO A 301 2.80 -13.14 -5.84
N TYR A 302 2.76 -14.68 -6.53
CA TYR A 302 3.06 -15.18 -7.92
C TYR A 302 1.97 -15.10 -9.03
N ASP A 303 0.77 -14.57 -8.81
CA ASP A 303 -0.28 -14.39 -9.87
C ASP A 303 -0.31 -12.95 -10.45
N ALA A 304 -0.23 -11.93 -9.60
CA ALA A 304 -0.29 -10.50 -9.99
C ALA A 304 0.80 -9.61 -9.37
N GLY A 305 1.83 -10.24 -8.78
CA GLY A 305 3.05 -9.62 -8.25
C GLY A 305 4.29 -10.45 -8.57
N PHE A 306 5.46 -9.84 -8.54
CA PHE A 306 6.73 -10.53 -8.84
C PHE A 306 7.49 -10.81 -7.54
N ARG A 307 7.71 -12.10 -7.23
CA ARG A 307 8.69 -12.57 -6.26
C ARG A 307 9.72 -13.42 -7.00
N ARG A 308 10.98 -13.35 -6.60
CA ARG A 308 12.09 -14.17 -7.12
C ARG A 308 12.49 -15.20 -6.05
N PRO A 309 12.88 -16.44 -6.39
CA PRO A 309 13.28 -17.45 -5.41
C PRO A 309 14.37 -16.97 -4.45
N ALA A 310 14.37 -17.49 -3.23
CA ALA A 310 15.33 -17.08 -2.21
C ALA A 310 16.75 -17.58 -2.56
N SER A 311 17.75 -16.73 -2.33
CA SER A 311 19.16 -17.06 -2.53
C SER A 311 20.00 -16.33 -1.48
N SER A 312 20.84 -17.05 -0.77
CA SER A 312 21.76 -16.47 0.21
C SER A 312 22.81 -15.61 -0.50
N LEU A 313 23.32 -16.08 -1.65
CA LEU A 313 24.32 -15.37 -2.45
C LEU A 313 23.80 -14.03 -3.00
N VAL A 314 22.58 -13.99 -3.53
CA VAL A 314 21.98 -12.72 -4.01
C VAL A 314 21.76 -11.75 -2.84
N ASN A 315 21.23 -12.24 -1.72
CA ASN A 315 20.98 -11.41 -0.53
C ASN A 315 22.29 -10.88 0.08
N SER A 316 23.34 -11.70 0.13
CA SER A 316 24.68 -11.28 0.58
C SER A 316 25.31 -10.26 -0.38
N PHE A 317 25.26 -10.47 -1.69
CA PHE A 317 25.82 -9.52 -2.66
C PHE A 317 25.05 -8.18 -2.67
N ALA A 318 23.72 -8.21 -2.58
CA ALA A 318 22.91 -7.00 -2.42
C ALA A 318 23.25 -6.21 -1.14
N SER A 319 23.72 -6.90 -0.09
CA SER A 319 24.13 -6.30 1.18
C SER A 319 25.61 -5.88 1.24
N ALA A 320 26.46 -6.36 0.33
CA ALA A 320 27.91 -6.17 0.37
C ALA A 320 28.40 -4.78 -0.13
N GLY A 321 27.53 -4.02 -0.81
CA GLY A 321 27.85 -2.67 -1.30
C GLY A 321 28.88 -2.69 -2.43
N GLU A 322 30.08 -2.14 -2.14
CA GLU A 322 31.20 -2.07 -3.09
C GLU A 322 32.27 -3.16 -2.87
N ASP A 323 32.17 -4.01 -1.84
CA ASP A 323 33.18 -5.03 -1.55
C ASP A 323 33.04 -6.24 -2.52
N PRO A 324 34.08 -6.56 -3.33
CA PRO A 324 34.01 -7.64 -4.31
C PRO A 324 34.19 -9.05 -3.71
N ILE A 325 34.35 -9.23 -2.39
CA ILE A 325 34.64 -10.53 -1.77
C ILE A 325 33.48 -11.02 -0.89
N VAL A 326 32.42 -11.51 -1.54
CA VAL A 326 31.31 -12.18 -0.85
C VAL A 326 31.70 -13.60 -0.41
N GLN A 327 32.14 -13.74 0.86
CA GLN A 327 32.47 -15.03 1.46
C GLN A 327 31.23 -15.79 1.96
N CYS A 328 30.42 -16.31 1.02
CA CYS A 328 29.31 -17.21 1.33
C CYS A 328 29.80 -18.60 1.77
N ALA A 329 29.97 -18.80 3.08
CA ALA A 329 30.23 -20.11 3.68
C ALA A 329 28.93 -20.95 3.77
N VAL A 330 28.37 -21.32 2.62
CA VAL A 330 27.09 -22.04 2.53
C VAL A 330 27.26 -23.54 2.78
N SER A 331 26.29 -24.17 3.45
CA SER A 331 26.23 -25.62 3.69
C SER A 331 25.79 -26.48 2.48
N SER A 332 25.54 -25.84 1.33
CA SER A 332 25.18 -26.46 0.05
C SER A 332 25.62 -25.53 -1.08
N LEU A 333 25.80 -26.06 -2.29
CA LEU A 333 25.96 -25.21 -3.48
C LEU A 333 24.67 -24.39 -3.71
N GLU A 334 24.81 -23.15 -4.16
CA GLU A 334 23.69 -22.33 -4.66
C GLU A 334 23.22 -22.81 -6.03
N ALA A 335 21.97 -22.48 -6.37
CA ALA A 335 21.41 -22.78 -7.68
C ALA A 335 22.18 -22.06 -8.81
N PRO A 336 22.36 -22.70 -9.98
CA PRO A 336 23.08 -22.12 -11.12
C PRO A 336 22.62 -20.72 -11.55
N SER A 337 21.30 -20.47 -11.57
CA SER A 337 20.75 -19.17 -11.93
C SER A 337 21.09 -18.09 -10.91
N CYS A 338 21.28 -18.41 -9.62
CA CYS A 338 21.78 -17.44 -8.64
C CYS A 338 23.18 -16.92 -9.01
N VAL A 339 24.06 -17.83 -9.45
CA VAL A 339 25.44 -17.49 -9.84
C VAL A 339 25.44 -16.65 -11.11
N LEU A 340 24.68 -17.04 -12.13
CA LEU A 340 24.50 -16.25 -13.36
C LEU A 340 23.91 -14.87 -13.06
N ALA A 341 22.88 -14.79 -12.21
CA ALA A 341 22.21 -13.54 -11.86
C ALA A 341 23.16 -12.51 -11.21
N VAL A 342 24.04 -12.95 -10.32
CA VAL A 342 25.03 -12.09 -9.67
C VAL A 342 26.17 -11.71 -10.62
N GLN A 343 26.56 -12.59 -11.55
CA GLN A 343 27.50 -12.25 -12.63
C GLN A 343 26.93 -11.17 -13.57
N LEU A 344 25.66 -11.29 -13.95
CA LEU A 344 24.95 -10.30 -14.78
C LEU A 344 24.81 -8.95 -14.07
N GLU A 345 24.43 -8.95 -12.79
CA GLU A 345 24.34 -7.71 -11.99
C GLU A 345 25.70 -7.03 -11.86
N ALA A 346 26.76 -7.77 -11.52
CA ALA A 346 28.10 -7.20 -11.41
C ALA A 346 28.56 -6.59 -12.75
N GLY A 347 28.36 -7.30 -13.86
CA GLY A 347 28.64 -6.79 -15.20
C GLY A 347 27.85 -5.52 -15.55
N TRP A 348 26.56 -5.47 -15.21
CA TRP A 348 25.70 -4.29 -15.41
C TRP A 348 26.15 -3.09 -14.56
N ARG A 349 26.61 -3.33 -13.33
CA ARG A 349 27.21 -2.31 -12.44
C ARG A 349 28.63 -1.88 -12.84
N GLY A 350 29.23 -2.51 -13.86
CA GLY A 350 30.65 -2.30 -14.23
C GLY A 350 31.65 -2.82 -13.18
N GLN A 351 31.19 -3.69 -12.27
CA GLN A 351 31.97 -4.30 -11.20
C GLN A 351 32.54 -5.66 -11.65
N SER A 352 33.60 -6.14 -10.99
CA SER A 352 34.00 -7.55 -11.13
C SER A 352 33.00 -8.45 -10.40
N PRO A 353 32.67 -9.64 -10.95
CA PRO A 353 31.82 -10.61 -10.25
C PRO A 353 32.50 -11.08 -8.95
N PRO A 354 31.74 -11.34 -7.88
CA PRO A 354 32.30 -11.60 -6.56
C PRO A 354 33.01 -12.95 -6.50
N LEU A 355 34.09 -13.03 -5.72
CA LEU A 355 34.84 -14.27 -5.49
C LEU A 355 34.12 -15.19 -4.49
N VAL A 356 33.12 -15.93 -4.96
CA VAL A 356 32.40 -16.92 -4.15
C VAL A 356 33.29 -18.14 -3.86
N ARG A 357 33.43 -18.51 -2.58
CA ARG A 357 34.27 -19.62 -2.12
C ARG A 357 33.44 -20.75 -1.52
N TRP A 358 33.42 -21.90 -2.20
CA TRP A 358 32.68 -23.10 -1.79
C TRP A 358 33.50 -24.03 -0.89
N GLY A 359 32.82 -24.77 -0.02
CA GLY A 359 33.40 -25.85 0.81
C GLY A 359 33.66 -27.14 0.01
N GLU A 360 33.33 -28.29 0.60
CA GLU A 360 33.25 -29.57 -0.14
C GLU A 360 31.87 -29.70 -0.81
N ILE A 361 31.78 -30.50 -1.89
CA ILE A 361 30.51 -30.76 -2.57
C ILE A 361 29.80 -31.90 -1.81
N PRO A 362 28.57 -31.70 -1.31
CA PRO A 362 27.88 -32.71 -0.53
C PRO A 362 27.31 -33.83 -1.42
N GLU A 363 27.26 -35.05 -0.89
CA GLU A 363 26.63 -36.20 -1.55
C GLU A 363 25.23 -36.47 -0.95
N PRO A 364 24.18 -36.69 -1.78
CA PRO A 364 24.20 -36.79 -3.25
C PRO A 364 24.38 -35.44 -3.97
N ASP A 365 25.31 -35.38 -4.92
CA ASP A 365 25.71 -34.14 -5.62
C ASP A 365 24.49 -33.31 -6.15
N PRO A 366 24.27 -32.06 -5.67
CA PRO A 366 23.14 -31.22 -6.08
C PRO A 366 23.23 -30.72 -7.53
N ARG A 367 24.38 -30.87 -8.19
CA ARG A 367 24.59 -30.52 -9.60
C ARG A 367 23.97 -31.53 -10.57
N LEU A 368 23.64 -32.73 -10.08
CA LEU A 368 23.03 -33.79 -10.87
C LEU A 368 21.53 -33.55 -11.07
N PRO A 369 20.98 -33.85 -12.27
CA PRO A 369 19.55 -33.72 -12.54
C PRO A 369 18.70 -34.60 -11.61
N ARG A 370 17.44 -34.22 -11.43
CA ARG A 370 16.43 -35.00 -10.70
C ARG A 370 15.64 -35.97 -11.56
N GLY A 371 15.62 -35.79 -12.88
CA GLY A 371 14.93 -36.66 -13.83
C GLY A 371 15.74 -36.90 -15.11
N GLU A 372 15.17 -37.70 -16.02
CA GLU A 372 15.77 -38.00 -17.33
C GLU A 372 15.54 -36.82 -18.31
N THR A 373 16.38 -35.78 -18.22
CA THR A 373 16.35 -34.65 -19.16
C THR A 373 17.04 -35.02 -20.48
N THR A 374 16.43 -34.64 -21.61
CA THR A 374 17.06 -34.76 -22.93
C THR A 374 18.08 -33.65 -23.19
N ARG A 375 17.96 -32.54 -22.45
CA ARG A 375 18.84 -31.37 -22.52
C ARG A 375 19.68 -31.23 -21.24
N ARG A 376 20.92 -30.79 -21.41
CA ARG A 376 21.76 -30.27 -20.32
C ARG A 376 21.84 -28.76 -20.46
N LEU A 377 21.34 -28.02 -19.47
CA LEU A 377 21.35 -26.55 -19.48
C LEU A 377 22.64 -26.00 -18.85
N TRP A 378 23.16 -26.69 -17.83
CA TRP A 378 24.34 -26.29 -17.07
C TRP A 378 25.46 -27.33 -17.22
N THR A 379 26.69 -26.87 -17.42
CA THR A 379 27.90 -27.69 -17.35
C THR A 379 28.77 -27.25 -16.19
N TYR A 380 29.55 -28.20 -15.66
CA TYR A 380 30.52 -28.02 -14.58
C TYR A 380 31.88 -28.58 -15.02
N LEU A 381 32.17 -28.43 -16.32
CA LEU A 381 33.44 -28.76 -16.94
C LEU A 381 33.93 -27.52 -17.68
N ASP A 382 35.21 -27.20 -17.53
CA ASP A 382 35.83 -26.08 -18.24
C ASP A 382 36.11 -26.41 -19.72
N SER A 383 36.83 -25.52 -20.42
CA SER A 383 37.27 -25.76 -21.80
C SER A 383 38.36 -26.84 -21.98
N SER A 384 39.01 -27.29 -20.91
CA SER A 384 39.98 -28.39 -20.94
C SER A 384 39.38 -29.76 -20.55
N GLY A 385 38.20 -29.76 -19.91
CA GLY A 385 37.50 -30.95 -19.41
C GLY A 385 37.68 -31.20 -17.91
N GLU A 386 38.27 -30.26 -17.17
CA GLU A 386 38.45 -30.32 -15.72
C GLU A 386 37.17 -29.92 -14.97
N LEU A 387 36.99 -30.46 -13.77
CA LEU A 387 35.78 -30.31 -12.97
C LEU A 387 35.68 -28.94 -12.28
N GLU A 388 34.80 -28.09 -12.81
CA GLU A 388 34.52 -26.77 -12.27
C GLU A 388 33.52 -26.79 -11.10
N ARG A 389 33.62 -25.76 -10.25
CA ARG A 389 32.72 -25.54 -9.11
C ARG A 389 31.57 -24.60 -9.46
N HIS A 390 31.73 -23.77 -10.48
CA HIS A 390 30.70 -22.86 -10.96
C HIS A 390 29.92 -23.48 -12.13
N ALA A 391 28.61 -23.25 -12.16
CA ALA A 391 27.80 -23.64 -13.31
C ALA A 391 28.09 -22.70 -14.49
N MET A 392 28.31 -23.28 -15.67
CA MET A 392 28.46 -22.55 -16.93
C MET A 392 27.30 -22.89 -17.88
N PRO A 393 26.79 -21.94 -18.69
CA PRO A 393 25.83 -22.24 -19.75
C PRO A 393 26.34 -23.33 -20.70
N ALA A 394 25.60 -24.45 -20.79
CA ALA A 394 25.94 -25.56 -21.69
C ALA A 394 25.39 -25.36 -23.13
N LEU A 395 24.54 -24.36 -23.33
CA LEU A 395 24.00 -23.98 -24.64
C LEU A 395 24.73 -22.75 -25.20
N LEU A 396 24.84 -22.68 -26.53
CA LEU A 396 25.32 -21.47 -27.22
C LEU A 396 24.31 -20.32 -27.11
N PRO A 397 24.74 -19.05 -27.24
CA PRO A 397 23.82 -17.92 -27.23
C PRO A 397 22.69 -18.02 -28.29
N PRO A 398 21.47 -17.55 -27.95
CA PRO A 398 20.30 -17.56 -28.85
C PRO A 398 20.43 -16.55 -30.00
N THR A 399 19.51 -16.61 -30.98
CA THR A 399 19.37 -15.54 -31.99
C THR A 399 18.67 -14.30 -31.41
N THR A 400 18.82 -13.17 -32.10
CA THR A 400 18.06 -11.94 -31.84
C THR A 400 16.55 -12.20 -31.79
N ASP A 401 16.01 -12.96 -32.75
CA ASP A 401 14.60 -13.30 -32.87
C ASP A 401 14.06 -13.97 -31.59
N ALA A 402 14.84 -14.86 -30.97
CA ALA A 402 14.48 -15.53 -29.72
C ALA A 402 14.55 -14.58 -28.52
N LEU A 403 15.56 -13.73 -28.47
CA LEU A 403 15.72 -12.69 -27.43
C LEU A 403 14.59 -11.67 -27.49
N GLU A 404 14.24 -11.18 -28.68
CA GLU A 404 13.12 -10.26 -28.90
C GLU A 404 11.78 -10.91 -28.53
N LEU A 405 11.56 -12.17 -28.93
CA LEU A 405 10.36 -12.91 -28.59
C LEU A 405 10.14 -12.99 -27.07
N VAL A 406 11.15 -13.42 -26.31
CA VAL A 406 11.08 -13.51 -24.84
C VAL A 406 10.99 -12.13 -24.19
N SER A 407 11.76 -11.15 -24.67
CA SER A 407 11.69 -9.75 -24.20
C SER A 407 10.29 -9.17 -24.33
N SER A 408 9.58 -9.48 -25.43
CA SER A 408 8.24 -8.97 -25.72
C SER A 408 7.14 -9.51 -24.79
N ILE A 409 7.48 -10.42 -23.87
CA ILE A 409 6.63 -10.90 -22.77
C ILE A 409 7.24 -10.49 -21.42
N ALA A 410 8.56 -10.62 -21.25
CA ALA A 410 9.26 -10.32 -20.00
C ALA A 410 9.24 -8.83 -19.60
N THR A 411 9.07 -7.93 -20.58
CA THR A 411 9.10 -6.46 -20.37
C THR A 411 7.82 -5.94 -19.72
N GLY A 412 7.95 -5.20 -18.63
CA GLY A 412 6.85 -4.51 -17.94
C GLY A 412 6.52 -5.10 -16.56
N ARG A 413 5.31 -4.83 -16.08
CA ARG A 413 4.76 -5.43 -14.85
C ARG A 413 4.47 -6.92 -15.09
N TYR A 414 4.79 -7.74 -14.11
CA TYR A 414 4.44 -9.16 -14.10
C TYR A 414 2.95 -9.34 -13.74
N ASP A 415 2.23 -10.10 -14.57
CA ASP A 415 0.88 -10.60 -14.36
C ASP A 415 0.78 -11.92 -15.13
N LEU A 416 0.55 -13.03 -14.41
CA LEU A 416 0.70 -14.38 -14.96
C LEU A 416 -0.29 -14.66 -16.10
N GLU A 417 -1.55 -14.23 -15.96
CA GLU A 417 -2.57 -14.42 -17.00
C GLU A 417 -2.27 -13.58 -18.25
N GLN A 418 -1.86 -12.31 -18.06
CA GLN A 418 -1.48 -11.46 -19.19
C GLN A 418 -0.25 -11.99 -19.93
N TRP A 419 0.73 -12.55 -19.21
CA TRP A 419 1.94 -13.15 -19.78
C TRP A 419 1.65 -14.50 -20.47
N TRP A 420 0.81 -15.34 -19.86
CA TRP A 420 0.33 -16.59 -20.45
C TRP A 420 -0.40 -16.37 -21.78
N GLU A 421 -1.35 -15.42 -21.79
CA GLU A 421 -2.09 -15.03 -22.99
C GLU A 421 -1.18 -14.32 -24.03
N ALA A 422 -0.19 -13.54 -23.57
CA ALA A 422 0.83 -12.95 -24.45
C ALA A 422 1.73 -14.02 -25.10
N ALA A 423 2.06 -15.10 -24.40
CA ALA A 423 2.74 -16.28 -24.94
C ALA A 423 1.85 -17.03 -25.93
N ARG A 424 0.57 -17.26 -25.59
CA ARG A 424 -0.40 -17.97 -26.45
C ARG A 424 -0.54 -17.31 -27.82
N ARG A 425 -0.68 -15.98 -27.87
CA ARG A 425 -0.72 -15.20 -29.13
C ARG A 425 0.57 -15.24 -29.97
N ARG A 426 1.66 -15.79 -29.43
CA ARG A 426 2.96 -15.94 -30.10
C ARG A 426 3.32 -17.41 -30.35
N ALA A 427 2.50 -18.37 -29.90
CA ALA A 427 2.76 -19.79 -30.08
C ALA A 427 2.87 -20.19 -31.56
N ASP A 428 2.12 -19.54 -32.45
CA ASP A 428 2.19 -19.73 -33.91
C ASP A 428 3.55 -19.33 -34.52
N GLN A 429 4.37 -18.56 -33.79
CA GLN A 429 5.72 -18.15 -34.19
C GLN A 429 6.80 -19.16 -33.74
N LEU A 430 6.46 -20.08 -32.82
CA LEU A 430 7.39 -21.06 -32.25
C LEU A 430 7.65 -22.22 -33.21
N SER A 431 8.49 -21.98 -34.22
CA SER A 431 9.14 -23.08 -34.94
C SER A 431 9.96 -23.94 -33.98
N ALA A 432 10.16 -25.23 -34.30
CA ALA A 432 10.94 -26.16 -33.47
C ALA A 432 12.30 -25.59 -33.04
N ARG A 433 13.03 -25.00 -33.99
CA ARG A 433 14.33 -24.34 -33.77
C ARG A 433 14.24 -23.12 -32.84
N LEU A 434 13.14 -22.38 -32.87
CA LEU A 434 12.95 -21.21 -32.01
C LEU A 434 12.60 -21.65 -30.57
N ALA A 435 11.77 -22.68 -30.43
CA ALA A 435 11.49 -23.30 -29.13
C ALA A 435 12.77 -23.86 -28.48
N ASP A 436 13.64 -24.52 -29.26
CA ASP A 436 14.94 -25.01 -28.78
C ASP A 436 15.85 -23.87 -28.26
N GLN A 437 15.72 -22.66 -28.80
CA GLN A 437 16.50 -21.48 -28.36
C GLN A 437 15.90 -20.74 -27.17
N LEU A 438 14.66 -21.01 -26.75
CA LEU A 438 14.11 -20.46 -25.51
C LEU A 438 14.93 -20.90 -24.29
N PHE A 439 15.41 -22.15 -24.27
CA PHE A 439 16.35 -22.64 -23.27
C PHE A 439 17.69 -21.88 -23.28
N ALA A 440 18.16 -21.42 -24.44
CA ALA A 440 19.37 -20.60 -24.53
C ALA A 440 19.12 -19.18 -23.99
N CYS A 441 17.93 -18.61 -24.17
CA CYS A 441 17.54 -17.33 -23.54
C CYS A 441 17.50 -17.40 -22.00
N MET A 442 17.24 -18.58 -21.41
CA MET A 442 17.27 -18.77 -19.94
C MET A 442 18.67 -18.70 -19.33
N LEU A 443 19.72 -18.85 -20.16
CA LEU A 443 21.13 -18.91 -19.77
C LEU A 443 21.92 -17.69 -20.30
N HIS A 444 21.47 -17.12 -21.41
CA HIS A 444 21.99 -15.92 -22.06
C HIS A 444 20.82 -14.95 -22.26
N PRO A 445 20.37 -14.23 -21.21
CA PRO A 445 19.20 -13.37 -21.30
C PRO A 445 19.45 -12.15 -22.20
N PRO A 446 18.38 -11.48 -22.67
CA PRO A 446 18.48 -10.16 -23.29
C PRO A 446 19.10 -9.14 -22.32
N PRO A 447 19.66 -8.01 -22.81
CA PRO A 447 20.22 -6.97 -21.95
C PRO A 447 19.21 -6.47 -20.90
N THR A 448 19.65 -6.31 -19.66
CA THR A 448 18.83 -5.82 -18.55
C THR A 448 18.31 -4.39 -18.83
N PRO A 449 17.00 -4.12 -18.67
CA PRO A 449 16.45 -2.77 -18.69
C PRO A 449 17.11 -1.84 -17.67
N GLN A 450 17.05 -0.51 -17.89
CA GLN A 450 17.69 0.46 -16.99
C GLN A 450 17.03 0.53 -15.60
N ASP A 451 15.73 0.28 -15.51
CA ASP A 451 14.91 0.40 -14.29
C ASP A 451 14.61 -0.96 -13.62
N GLU A 452 15.44 -1.99 -13.86
CA GLU A 452 15.24 -3.36 -13.36
C GLU A 452 16.57 -4.01 -12.93
N TYR A 453 16.56 -4.78 -11.83
CA TYR A 453 17.75 -5.52 -11.39
C TYR A 453 18.00 -6.74 -12.28
N ALA A 454 19.26 -7.07 -12.55
CA ALA A 454 19.62 -8.18 -13.45
C ALA A 454 19.13 -9.55 -12.92
N TRP A 455 19.08 -9.75 -11.60
CA TRP A 455 18.50 -10.95 -11.00
C TRP A 455 16.97 -11.05 -11.16
N ASN A 456 16.25 -9.92 -11.10
CA ASN A 456 14.81 -9.90 -11.38
C ASN A 456 14.57 -10.20 -12.86
N TRP A 457 15.34 -9.53 -13.73
CA TRP A 457 15.26 -9.68 -15.17
C TRP A 457 15.54 -11.11 -15.64
N LEU A 458 16.60 -11.76 -15.12
CA LEU A 458 16.88 -13.17 -15.43
C LEU A 458 15.68 -14.07 -15.12
N PHE A 459 15.08 -13.93 -13.94
CA PHE A 459 13.95 -14.78 -13.56
C PHE A 459 12.66 -14.45 -14.36
N LYS A 460 12.43 -13.17 -14.69
CA LYS A 460 11.37 -12.76 -15.65
C LYS A 460 11.56 -13.43 -17.01
N VAL A 461 12.78 -13.42 -17.56
CA VAL A 461 13.15 -14.06 -18.83
C VAL A 461 12.92 -15.57 -18.75
N GLN A 462 13.29 -16.20 -17.63
CA GLN A 462 13.07 -17.63 -17.40
C GLN A 462 11.58 -18.00 -17.33
N ILE A 463 10.74 -17.21 -16.64
CA ILE A 463 9.28 -17.41 -16.64
C ILE A 463 8.70 -17.23 -18.06
N ALA A 464 9.03 -16.12 -18.73
CA ALA A 464 8.50 -15.82 -20.07
C ALA A 464 8.86 -16.91 -21.10
N ALA A 465 10.09 -17.41 -21.07
CA ALA A 465 10.52 -18.54 -21.91
C ALA A 465 9.85 -19.87 -21.51
N SER A 466 9.61 -20.13 -20.22
CA SER A 466 8.90 -21.33 -19.73
C SER A 466 7.43 -21.32 -20.14
N LEU A 467 6.75 -20.16 -20.06
CA LEU A 467 5.37 -20.00 -20.52
C LEU A 467 5.25 -20.25 -22.02
N LEU A 468 6.19 -19.75 -22.84
CA LEU A 468 6.25 -20.05 -24.28
C LEU A 468 6.44 -21.55 -24.56
N LEU A 469 7.31 -22.24 -23.83
CA LEU A 469 7.48 -23.69 -23.96
C LEU A 469 6.19 -24.45 -23.58
N ALA A 470 5.52 -24.07 -22.50
CA ALA A 470 4.23 -24.65 -22.09
C ALA A 470 3.12 -24.46 -23.16
N GLN A 471 3.11 -23.36 -23.90
CA GLN A 471 2.19 -23.17 -25.04
C GLN A 471 2.42 -24.17 -26.18
N THR A 472 3.66 -24.65 -26.40
CA THR A 472 3.89 -25.72 -27.39
C THR A 472 3.26 -27.03 -26.94
N SER A 473 3.26 -27.30 -25.63
CA SER A 473 2.55 -28.46 -25.05
C SER A 473 1.04 -28.32 -25.25
N ALA A 474 0.49 -27.13 -25.01
CA ALA A 474 -0.94 -26.83 -25.15
C ALA A 474 -1.48 -26.87 -26.60
N SER A 475 -0.63 -27.01 -27.62
CA SER A 475 -0.98 -26.77 -29.03
C SER A 475 -0.51 -27.89 -29.98
N TRP A 476 0.10 -27.55 -31.11
CA TRP A 476 0.22 -28.44 -32.28
C TRP A 476 1.38 -29.43 -32.23
N ASP A 477 2.27 -29.34 -31.23
CA ASP A 477 3.40 -30.26 -31.00
C ASP A 477 3.47 -30.65 -29.51
N GLU A 478 2.36 -31.21 -29.03
CA GLU A 478 2.15 -31.66 -27.64
C GLU A 478 3.31 -32.51 -27.10
N ALA A 479 3.88 -33.39 -27.94
CA ALA A 479 5.00 -34.25 -27.57
C ALA A 479 6.32 -33.47 -27.33
N ARG A 480 6.68 -32.49 -28.19
CA ARG A 480 7.86 -31.65 -27.91
C ARG A 480 7.63 -30.77 -26.69
N GLY A 481 6.42 -30.24 -26.53
CA GLY A 481 6.07 -29.40 -25.38
C GLY A 481 6.14 -30.14 -24.05
N HIS A 482 5.60 -31.36 -23.98
CA HIS A 482 5.72 -32.22 -22.81
C HIS A 482 7.20 -32.52 -22.47
N GLN A 483 8.02 -32.88 -23.47
CA GLN A 483 9.45 -33.09 -23.27
C GLN A 483 10.17 -31.82 -22.81
N ALA A 484 9.76 -30.64 -23.29
CA ALA A 484 10.33 -29.37 -22.82
C ALA A 484 9.98 -29.08 -21.35
N LEU A 485 8.79 -29.43 -20.88
CA LEU A 485 8.44 -29.32 -19.45
C LEU A 485 9.29 -30.29 -18.60
N ILE A 486 9.52 -31.52 -19.08
CA ILE A 486 10.47 -32.46 -18.44
C ILE A 486 11.89 -31.86 -18.38
N ASP A 487 12.37 -31.24 -19.47
CA ASP A 487 13.71 -30.62 -19.50
C ASP A 487 13.85 -29.42 -18.53
N LEU A 488 12.75 -28.70 -18.23
CA LEU A 488 12.73 -27.60 -17.25
C LEU A 488 12.68 -28.12 -15.80
N LEU A 489 11.85 -29.13 -15.53
CA LEU A 489 11.60 -29.63 -14.17
C LEU A 489 12.65 -30.66 -13.71
N GLY A 490 13.21 -31.44 -14.63
CA GLY A 490 14.12 -32.56 -14.32
C GLY A 490 15.59 -32.19 -14.12
N GLY A 491 15.98 -30.92 -14.28
CA GLY A 491 17.36 -30.44 -14.10
C GLY A 491 17.88 -30.51 -12.65
N PRO A 492 19.08 -29.98 -12.37
CA PRO A 492 19.43 -29.59 -11.01
C PRO A 492 18.45 -28.50 -10.54
N VAL A 493 18.11 -28.47 -9.25
CA VAL A 493 17.06 -27.55 -8.74
C VAL A 493 17.53 -26.10 -8.85
N ASP A 494 16.79 -25.32 -9.63
CA ASP A 494 17.21 -24.00 -10.11
C ASP A 494 16.03 -23.03 -10.23
N TRP A 495 16.29 -21.75 -10.51
CA TRP A 495 15.24 -20.80 -10.88
C TRP A 495 14.54 -21.21 -12.18
N ILE A 496 15.24 -21.92 -13.08
CA ILE A 496 14.64 -22.55 -14.26
C ILE A 496 13.59 -23.61 -13.85
N THR A 497 13.87 -24.45 -12.84
CA THR A 497 12.88 -25.38 -12.27
C THR A 497 11.68 -24.62 -11.72
N SER A 498 11.93 -23.51 -11.03
CA SER A 498 10.89 -22.65 -10.44
C SER A 498 9.99 -22.02 -11.51
N ALA A 499 10.57 -21.51 -12.60
CA ALA A 499 9.85 -21.01 -13.76
C ALA A 499 9.08 -22.13 -14.50
N GLY A 500 9.63 -23.34 -14.53
CA GLY A 500 8.97 -24.55 -15.01
C GLY A 500 7.73 -24.92 -14.19
N ILE A 501 7.80 -24.85 -12.85
CA ILE A 501 6.65 -25.09 -11.95
C ILE A 501 5.54 -24.08 -12.26
N ILE A 502 5.87 -22.78 -12.36
CA ILE A 502 4.92 -21.71 -12.70
C ILE A 502 4.22 -22.00 -14.04
N ALA A 503 4.99 -22.32 -15.09
CA ALA A 503 4.43 -22.57 -16.42
C ALA A 503 3.62 -23.88 -16.49
N THR A 504 4.00 -24.90 -15.74
CA THR A 504 3.29 -26.20 -15.69
C THR A 504 1.98 -26.10 -14.91
N CYS A 505 1.96 -25.36 -13.80
CA CYS A 505 0.73 -25.12 -13.05
C CYS A 505 -0.22 -24.19 -13.84
N GLN A 506 0.30 -23.17 -14.53
CA GLN A 506 -0.52 -22.31 -15.39
C GLN A 506 -1.10 -23.09 -16.60
N LEU A 507 -0.39 -24.07 -17.15
CA LEU A 507 -0.93 -25.01 -18.14
C LEU A 507 -2.11 -25.82 -17.57
N GLY A 508 -1.99 -26.32 -16.32
CA GLY A 508 -3.10 -27.00 -15.63
C GLY A 508 -4.30 -26.10 -15.37
N ARG A 509 -4.07 -24.88 -14.88
CA ARG A 509 -5.11 -23.84 -14.66
C ARG A 509 -5.87 -23.52 -15.94
N ALA A 510 -5.15 -23.31 -17.05
CA ALA A 510 -5.73 -22.95 -18.34
C ALA A 510 -6.32 -24.13 -19.12
N VAL A 511 -5.89 -25.37 -18.84
CA VAL A 511 -6.32 -26.59 -19.54
C VAL A 511 -6.60 -27.72 -18.53
N PRO A 512 -7.68 -27.64 -17.71
CA PRO A 512 -7.90 -28.54 -16.56
C PRO A 512 -7.96 -30.04 -16.88
N ARG A 513 -8.28 -30.40 -18.13
CA ARG A 513 -8.19 -31.79 -18.64
C ARG A 513 -6.76 -32.39 -18.66
N ARG A 514 -5.73 -31.65 -18.21
CA ARG A 514 -4.32 -32.06 -18.11
C ARG A 514 -3.79 -32.06 -16.67
N LEU A 515 -4.65 -31.96 -15.66
CA LEU A 515 -4.23 -31.98 -14.25
C LEU A 515 -3.46 -33.26 -13.88
N ASP A 516 -3.82 -34.42 -14.45
CA ASP A 516 -3.09 -35.67 -14.27
C ASP A 516 -1.63 -35.57 -14.78
N GLU A 517 -1.44 -35.01 -15.98
CA GLU A 517 -0.12 -34.79 -16.58
C GLU A 517 0.70 -33.76 -15.80
N VAL A 518 0.06 -32.70 -15.31
CA VAL A 518 0.68 -31.72 -14.40
C VAL A 518 1.13 -32.41 -13.10
N SER A 519 0.35 -33.36 -12.57
CA SER A 519 0.74 -34.15 -11.41
C SER A 519 1.97 -35.02 -11.71
N ASP A 520 1.99 -35.73 -12.83
CA ASP A 520 3.11 -36.59 -13.23
C ASP A 520 4.39 -35.80 -13.58
N LEU A 521 4.27 -34.61 -14.18
CA LEU A 521 5.40 -33.72 -14.43
C LEU A 521 6.01 -33.16 -13.14
N LEU A 522 5.19 -32.86 -12.12
CA LEU A 522 5.65 -32.37 -10.83
C LEU A 522 6.06 -33.48 -9.85
N ARG A 523 5.69 -34.74 -10.13
CA ARG A 523 6.00 -35.94 -9.32
C ARG A 523 7.48 -36.06 -8.89
N PRO A 524 8.50 -35.79 -9.72
CA PRO A 524 9.91 -35.84 -9.29
C PRO A 524 10.32 -34.76 -8.27
N LEU A 525 9.52 -33.69 -8.14
CA LEU A 525 9.76 -32.58 -7.21
C LEU A 525 9.01 -32.74 -5.87
N SER A 526 8.05 -33.67 -5.79
CA SER A 526 7.37 -34.04 -4.53
C SER A 526 8.30 -34.62 -3.47
N VAL A 527 9.43 -35.21 -3.88
CA VAL A 527 10.41 -35.81 -2.98
C VAL A 527 11.16 -34.70 -2.24
N GLN A 528 11.04 -34.72 -0.90
CA GLN A 528 11.72 -33.80 0.01
C GLN A 528 13.16 -33.53 -0.45
N PRO A 529 13.57 -32.26 -0.59
CA PRO A 529 14.85 -31.97 -1.18
C PRO A 529 16.03 -32.46 -0.35
N ARG A 530 17.13 -32.74 -1.05
CA ARG A 530 18.40 -33.23 -0.50
C ARG A 530 19.01 -32.16 0.42
N TYR A 531 18.80 -30.88 0.09
CA TYR A 531 19.36 -29.74 0.82
C TYR A 531 18.36 -28.58 1.00
N PRO A 532 18.44 -27.82 2.12
CA PRO A 532 17.61 -26.62 2.33
C PRO A 532 17.76 -25.56 1.21
N ALA A 533 18.93 -25.49 0.58
CA ALA A 533 19.17 -24.58 -0.55
C ALA A 533 18.35 -24.96 -1.80
N GLU A 534 18.11 -26.24 -2.07
CA GLU A 534 17.16 -26.64 -3.11
C GLU A 534 15.73 -26.23 -2.70
N TRP A 535 15.37 -26.39 -1.42
CA TRP A 535 14.02 -26.06 -0.93
C TRP A 535 13.71 -24.57 -1.11
N ALA A 536 14.65 -23.70 -0.73
CA ALA A 536 14.56 -22.24 -0.87
C ALA A 536 14.33 -21.74 -2.30
N ASN A 537 14.61 -22.57 -3.32
CA ASN A 537 14.34 -22.24 -4.71
C ASN A 537 12.88 -22.56 -5.12
N ILE A 538 12.33 -23.69 -4.69
CA ILE A 538 11.05 -24.20 -5.20
C ILE A 538 9.87 -24.23 -4.20
N ALA A 539 10.11 -24.16 -2.89
CA ALA A 539 9.06 -24.38 -1.87
C ALA A 539 7.87 -23.41 -1.99
N GLU A 540 8.13 -22.10 -1.85
CA GLU A 540 7.10 -21.05 -1.94
C GLU A 540 6.40 -21.06 -3.31
N VAL A 541 7.20 -21.23 -4.38
CA VAL A 541 6.72 -21.28 -5.76
C VAL A 541 5.77 -22.45 -5.97
N MET A 542 6.07 -23.62 -5.40
CA MET A 542 5.24 -24.82 -5.52
C MET A 542 3.97 -24.72 -4.66
N VAL A 543 4.04 -24.17 -3.44
CA VAL A 543 2.85 -23.93 -2.58
C VAL A 543 1.88 -22.94 -3.22
N GLU A 544 2.39 -21.88 -3.84
CA GLU A 544 1.56 -20.89 -4.52
C GLU A 544 1.04 -21.39 -5.87
N ALA A 545 1.89 -21.98 -6.71
CA ALA A 545 1.51 -22.44 -8.04
C ALA A 545 0.51 -23.61 -8.03
N LEU A 546 0.66 -24.57 -7.10
CA LEU A 546 -0.36 -25.60 -6.86
C LEU A 546 -1.68 -25.00 -6.33
N GLY A 547 -1.63 -23.83 -5.70
CA GLY A 547 -2.83 -23.09 -5.28
C GLY A 547 -3.69 -22.58 -6.44
N TRP A 548 -3.17 -22.43 -7.65
CA TRP A 548 -3.95 -21.93 -8.79
C TRP A 548 -4.81 -23.00 -9.47
N LEU A 549 -4.54 -24.28 -9.21
CA LEU A 549 -5.15 -25.38 -9.96
C LEU A 549 -6.62 -25.56 -9.54
N PRO A 550 -7.59 -25.50 -10.49
CA PRO A 550 -8.96 -25.87 -10.20
C PRO A 550 -9.03 -27.37 -9.88
N GLU A 551 -9.85 -27.74 -8.90
CA GLU A 551 -10.07 -29.15 -8.50
C GLU A 551 -8.76 -29.92 -8.21
N LEU A 552 -7.80 -29.26 -7.54
CA LEU A 552 -6.47 -29.76 -7.16
C LEU A 552 -6.51 -31.25 -6.74
N PRO A 553 -5.87 -32.16 -7.51
CA PRO A 553 -5.81 -33.58 -7.19
C PRO A 553 -5.29 -33.85 -5.77
N LEU A 554 -5.84 -34.88 -5.10
CA LEU A 554 -5.53 -35.18 -3.69
C LEU A 554 -4.03 -35.28 -3.42
N GLU A 555 -3.28 -35.94 -4.30
CA GLU A 555 -1.83 -36.05 -4.24
C GLU A 555 -1.13 -34.67 -4.23
N LEU A 556 -1.54 -33.75 -5.10
CA LEU A 556 -1.00 -32.39 -5.13
C LEU A 556 -1.48 -31.53 -3.95
N ALA A 557 -2.67 -31.80 -3.41
CA ALA A 557 -3.16 -31.15 -2.20
C ALA A 557 -2.37 -31.60 -0.95
N GLU A 558 -2.06 -32.89 -0.84
CA GLU A 558 -1.20 -33.45 0.21
C GLU A 558 0.22 -32.87 0.13
N TRP A 559 0.81 -32.76 -1.08
CA TRP A 559 2.10 -32.09 -1.25
C TRP A 559 2.04 -30.62 -0.86
N ARG A 560 1.04 -29.85 -1.35
CA ARG A 560 0.88 -28.42 -1.00
C ARG A 560 0.78 -28.21 0.52
N ALA A 561 0.04 -29.08 1.22
CA ALA A 561 -0.09 -29.04 2.67
C ALA A 561 1.24 -29.37 3.39
N ALA A 562 1.93 -30.43 2.96
CA ALA A 562 3.21 -30.84 3.56
C ALA A 562 4.32 -29.79 3.36
N ILE A 563 4.40 -29.15 2.20
CA ILE A 563 5.39 -28.10 1.92
C ILE A 563 5.06 -26.83 2.72
N ARG A 564 3.78 -26.45 2.85
CA ARG A 564 3.39 -25.32 3.70
C ARG A 564 3.75 -25.55 5.17
N ALA A 565 3.47 -26.73 5.72
CA ALA A 565 3.87 -27.06 7.09
C ALA A 565 5.40 -26.95 7.31
N GLN A 566 6.22 -27.30 6.30
CA GLN A 566 7.69 -27.14 6.34
C GLN A 566 8.19 -25.70 6.08
N LEU A 567 7.29 -24.75 5.77
CA LEU A 567 7.59 -23.31 5.70
C LEU A 567 7.12 -22.55 6.96
N ASP A 568 6.24 -23.17 7.75
CA ASP A 568 5.73 -22.65 9.03
C ASP A 568 6.57 -23.14 10.25
N GLU A 569 7.48 -24.11 10.06
CA GLU A 569 8.43 -24.69 11.05
C GLU A 569 9.84 -24.03 11.05
#